data_AF-A0A7V2JPS0-F1
#
_entry.id   AF-A0A7V2JPS0-F1
#
_cell.length_a   1.000
_cell.length_b   1.000
_cell.length_c   1.000
_cell.angle_alpha   90.00
_cell.angle_beta   90.00
_cell.angle_gamma   90.00
#
_symmetry.space_group_name_H-M   'P 1'
#
loop_
_entity.id
_entity.type
_entity.pdbx_description
1 polymer ?
#
loop_
_entity_poly.entity_id
_entity_poly.type
_entity_poly.pdbx_seq_one_letter_code
_entity_poly.pdbx_strand_id
1 'polypeptide(L)'
;MSFEYIISIAWLLVLLGFVVGTLSGFFGVGGAFIMTPALNILGFPIVYAIGTDLALMLGSSTVATVSHFRFGNVDIRLGLYMVLGTAIGVWLGKSLVFFLLASGIAETVIRIIYILLLFSLSIYMIYDYIIFITRPHVQKGRADAEKRGTRLSRRLQQIKLPPMVKLPTSGIRQI
;
A
#
# COMPACT_ATOMS: atom_id res chain seq x y z
N MET A 1 -34.46 13.35 -4.86
CA MET A 1 -33.77 12.12 -5.33
C MET A 1 -34.81 11.02 -5.38
N SER A 2 -35.16 10.54 -6.57
CA SER A 2 -36.12 9.45 -6.75
C SER A 2 -35.54 8.12 -6.25
N PHE A 3 -36.39 7.28 -5.66
CA PHE A 3 -36.03 5.98 -5.06
C PHE A 3 -35.26 5.07 -6.04
N GLU A 4 -35.59 5.15 -7.34
CA GLU A 4 -34.91 4.38 -8.39
C GLU A 4 -33.45 4.79 -8.61
N TYR A 5 -33.10 6.07 -8.42
CA TYR A 5 -31.72 6.55 -8.53
C TYR A 5 -30.84 5.96 -7.43
N ILE A 6 -31.39 5.80 -6.22
CA ILE A 6 -30.67 5.22 -5.08
C ILE A 6 -30.36 3.74 -5.36
N ILE A 7 -31.33 3.01 -5.91
CA ILE A 7 -31.16 1.59 -6.28
C ILE A 7 -30.10 1.46 -7.39
N SER A 8 -30.13 2.32 -8.41
CA SER A 8 -29.14 2.28 -9.50
C SER A 8 -27.71 2.54 -9.00
N ILE A 9 -27.53 3.51 -8.09
CA ILE A 9 -26.22 3.81 -7.49
C ILE A 9 -25.74 2.65 -6.61
N ALA A 10 -26.64 2.03 -5.84
CA ALA A 10 -26.31 0.90 -5.00
C ALA A 10 -25.77 -0.29 -5.82
N TRP A 11 -26.43 -0.64 -6.93
CA TRP A 11 -25.95 -1.69 -7.82
C TRP A 11 -24.60 -1.36 -8.46
N LEU A 12 -24.40 -0.10 -8.84
CA LEU A 12 -23.13 0.37 -9.40
C LEU A 12 -21.98 0.26 -8.38
N LEU A 13 -22.22 0.63 -7.13
CA LEU A 13 -21.24 0.49 -6.04
C LEU A 13 -20.91 -0.98 -5.74
N VAL A 14 -21.90 -1.88 -5.79
CA VAL A 14 -21.68 -3.33 -5.62
C VAL A 14 -20.82 -3.89 -6.75
N LEU A 15 -21.13 -3.55 -8.00
CA LEU A 15 -20.33 -3.94 -9.16
C LEU A 15 -18.91 -3.39 -9.08
N LEU A 16 -18.76 -2.11 -8.72
CA LEU A 16 -17.46 -1.47 -8.53
C LEU A 16 -16.65 -2.20 -7.45
N GLY A 17 -17.25 -2.46 -6.29
CA GLY A 17 -16.61 -3.18 -5.19
C GLY A 17 -16.20 -4.61 -5.58
N PHE A 18 -17.02 -5.32 -6.36
CA PHE A 18 -16.70 -6.65 -6.87
C PHE A 18 -15.52 -6.63 -7.85
N VAL A 19 -15.52 -5.72 -8.83
CA VAL A 19 -14.43 -5.57 -9.81
C VAL A 19 -13.13 -5.16 -9.13
N VAL A 20 -13.18 -4.14 -8.26
CA VAL A 20 -12.01 -3.68 -7.51
C VAL A 20 -11.51 -4.77 -6.58
N GLY A 21 -12.39 -5.48 -5.88
CA GLY A 21 -12.03 -6.55 -4.95
C GLY A 21 -11.36 -7.73 -5.65
N THR A 22 -11.88 -8.17 -6.79
CA THR A 22 -11.28 -9.24 -7.59
C THR A 22 -9.92 -8.84 -8.14
N LEU A 23 -9.81 -7.66 -8.78
CA LEU A 23 -8.52 -7.13 -9.26
C LEU A 23 -7.51 -6.99 -8.12
N SER A 24 -7.94 -6.40 -6.99
CA SER A 24 -7.11 -6.27 -5.80
C SER A 24 -6.62 -7.61 -5.27
N GLY A 25 -7.47 -8.65 -5.31
CA GLY A 25 -7.10 -10.01 -4.93
C GLY A 25 -6.04 -10.63 -5.86
N PHE A 26 -6.15 -10.40 -7.17
CA PHE A 26 -5.15 -10.88 -8.14
C PHE A 26 -3.80 -10.18 -8.01
N PHE A 27 -3.80 -8.86 -7.86
CA PHE A 27 -2.56 -8.08 -7.77
C PHE A 27 -1.95 -8.09 -6.36
N GLY A 28 -2.75 -8.31 -5.31
CA GLY A 28 -2.29 -8.29 -3.92
C GLY A 28 -1.84 -6.92 -3.40
N VAL A 29 -1.96 -5.86 -4.23
CA VAL A 29 -1.49 -4.49 -3.92
C VAL A 29 -2.50 -3.68 -3.09
N GLY A 30 -3.75 -4.15 -2.97
CA GLY A 30 -4.87 -3.34 -2.49
C GLY A 30 -5.36 -2.44 -3.63
N GLY A 31 -6.62 -2.56 -4.03
CA GLY A 31 -7.25 -1.87 -5.18
C GLY A 31 -7.40 -0.34 -5.04
N ALA A 32 -6.58 0.26 -4.17
CA ALA A 32 -6.62 1.63 -3.69
C ALA A 32 -6.50 2.69 -4.78
N PHE A 33 -5.65 2.40 -5.76
CA PHE A 33 -5.40 3.26 -6.89
C PHE A 33 -6.58 3.30 -7.88
N ILE A 34 -7.54 2.37 -7.79
CA ILE A 34 -8.76 2.33 -8.62
C ILE A 34 -9.94 2.90 -7.84
N MET A 35 -10.12 2.48 -6.59
CA MET A 35 -11.30 2.84 -5.80
C MET A 35 -11.39 4.34 -5.52
N THR A 36 -10.27 4.95 -5.11
CA THR A 36 -10.22 6.37 -4.74
C THR A 36 -10.59 7.30 -5.91
N PRO A 37 -10.02 7.17 -7.13
CA PRO A 37 -10.44 8.00 -8.26
C PRO A 37 -11.84 7.63 -8.77
N ALA A 38 -12.24 6.36 -8.73
CA ALA A 38 -13.59 5.96 -9.13
C ALA A 38 -14.65 6.64 -8.25
N LEU A 39 -14.48 6.62 -6.92
CA LEU A 39 -15.37 7.31 -5.99
C LEU A 39 -15.32 8.83 -6.19
N ASN A 40 -14.15 9.41 -6.48
CA ASN A 40 -14.06 10.85 -6.73
C ASN A 40 -14.81 11.27 -8.01
N ILE A 41 -14.73 10.47 -9.08
CA ILE A 41 -15.48 10.70 -10.33
C ILE A 41 -16.99 10.56 -10.11
N LEU A 42 -17.41 9.66 -9.22
CA LEU A 42 -18.80 9.52 -8.78
C LEU A 42 -19.30 10.69 -7.90
N GLY A 43 -18.46 11.69 -7.64
CA GLY A 43 -18.81 12.90 -6.91
C GLY A 43 -18.60 12.81 -5.40
N PHE A 44 -18.00 11.74 -4.89
CA PHE A 44 -17.66 11.66 -3.47
C PHE A 44 -16.43 12.51 -3.16
N PRO A 45 -16.44 13.30 -2.06
CA PRO A 45 -15.26 14.06 -1.65
C PRO A 45 -14.09 13.11 -1.38
N ILE A 46 -12.89 13.51 -1.81
CA ILE A 46 -11.73 12.62 -1.82
C ILE A 46 -11.33 12.08 -0.44
N VAL A 47 -11.61 12.85 0.62
CA VAL A 47 -11.33 12.45 2.00
C VAL A 47 -12.15 11.20 2.40
N TYR A 48 -13.42 11.13 1.97
CA TYR A 48 -14.26 9.95 2.22
C TYR A 48 -13.87 8.78 1.32
N ALA A 49 -13.44 9.05 0.09
CA ALA A 49 -12.96 8.02 -0.82
C ALA A 49 -11.73 7.29 -0.24
N ILE A 50 -10.74 8.05 0.25
CA ILE A 50 -9.54 7.49 0.89
C ILE A 50 -9.90 6.71 2.17
N GLY A 51 -10.82 7.22 2.99
CA GLY A 51 -11.26 6.51 4.20
C GLY A 51 -11.93 5.17 3.89
N THR A 52 -12.79 5.13 2.87
CA THR A 52 -13.45 3.91 2.40
C THR A 52 -12.44 2.89 1.88
N ASP A 53 -11.46 3.37 1.15
CA ASP A 53 -10.41 2.53 0.58
C ASP A 53 -9.49 1.92 1.65
N LEU A 54 -9.11 2.69 2.67
CA LEU A 54 -8.37 2.16 3.82
C LEU A 54 -9.12 1.00 4.49
N ALA A 55 -10.45 1.09 4.62
CA ALA A 55 -11.26 0.01 5.17
C ALA A 55 -11.23 -1.26 4.30
N LEU A 56 -11.28 -1.11 2.97
CA LEU A 56 -11.13 -2.23 2.03
C LEU A 56 -9.74 -2.87 2.14
N MET A 57 -8.70 -2.04 2.19
CA MET A 57 -7.31 -2.48 2.30
C MET A 57 -7.05 -3.25 3.61
N LEU A 58 -7.67 -2.84 4.73
CA LEU A 58 -7.64 -3.59 5.99
C LEU A 58 -8.23 -4.99 5.85
N GLY A 59 -9.36 -5.12 5.14
CA GLY A 59 -9.98 -6.42 4.86
C GLY A 59 -9.06 -7.34 4.06
N SER A 60 -8.55 -6.86 2.92
CA SER A 60 -7.67 -7.65 2.05
C SER A 60 -6.34 -8.01 2.73
N SER A 61 -5.75 -7.08 3.49
CA SER A 61 -4.48 -7.32 4.18
C SER A 61 -4.64 -8.33 5.31
N THR A 62 -5.74 -8.27 6.07
CA THR A 62 -6.03 -9.26 7.12
C THR A 62 -6.12 -10.67 6.55
N VAL A 63 -6.86 -10.85 5.45
CA VAL A 63 -6.99 -12.16 4.78
C VAL A 63 -5.62 -12.64 4.27
N ALA A 64 -4.83 -11.76 3.66
CA ALA A 64 -3.48 -12.08 3.19
C ALA A 64 -2.55 -12.48 4.36
N THR A 65 -2.54 -11.71 5.45
CA THR A 65 -1.75 -12.00 6.64
C THR A 65 -2.15 -13.33 7.27
N VAL A 66 -3.45 -13.61 7.43
CA VAL A 66 -3.92 -14.90 7.97
C VAL A 66 -3.51 -16.05 7.07
N SER A 67 -3.64 -15.90 5.75
CA SER A 67 -3.20 -16.91 4.79
C SER A 67 -1.70 -17.20 4.93
N HIS A 68 -0.85 -16.17 4.93
CA HIS A 68 0.59 -16.32 5.11
C HIS A 68 1.00 -16.81 6.52
N PHE A 69 0.22 -16.48 7.54
CA PHE A 69 0.45 -16.93 8.92
C PHE A 69 0.33 -18.45 9.02
N ARG A 70 -0.65 -19.06 8.32
CA ARG A 70 -0.82 -20.52 8.29
C ARG A 70 0.36 -21.25 7.63
N PHE A 71 1.13 -20.56 6.78
CA PHE A 71 2.35 -21.10 6.15
C PHE A 71 3.63 -20.88 6.99
N GLY A 72 3.52 -20.30 8.19
CA GLY A 72 4.69 -20.04 9.06
C GLY A 72 5.59 -18.89 8.58
N ASN A 73 5.16 -18.13 7.57
CA ASN A 73 5.96 -17.07 6.93
C ASN A 73 5.80 -15.69 7.59
N VAL A 74 5.14 -15.60 8.74
CA VAL A 74 4.85 -14.34 9.42
C VAL A 74 5.65 -14.23 10.70
N ASP A 75 6.50 -13.21 10.78
CA ASP A 75 7.18 -12.84 12.02
C ASP A 75 6.34 -11.81 12.79
N ILE A 76 5.79 -12.25 13.93
CA ILE A 76 4.91 -11.44 14.77
C ILE A 76 5.66 -10.23 15.36
N ARG A 77 6.97 -10.36 15.65
CA ARG A 77 7.76 -9.24 16.20
C ARG A 77 7.94 -8.16 15.15
N LEU A 78 8.29 -8.54 13.92
CA LEU A 78 8.39 -7.61 12.80
C LEU A 78 7.04 -6.91 12.55
N GLY A 79 5.95 -7.68 12.54
CA GLY A 79 4.60 -7.14 12.41
C GLY A 79 4.29 -6.08 13.46
N LEU A 80 4.67 -6.31 14.72
CA LEU A 80 4.45 -5.35 15.80
C LEU A 80 5.20 -4.02 15.57
N TYR A 81 6.46 -4.08 15.15
CA TYR A 81 7.22 -2.85 14.83
C TYR A 81 6.63 -2.10 13.64
N MET A 82 6.16 -2.81 12.61
CA MET A 82 5.46 -2.18 11.48
C MET A 82 4.15 -1.52 11.92
N VAL A 83 3.37 -2.18 12.78
CA VAL A 83 2.13 -1.59 13.33
C VAL A 83 2.44 -0.31 14.13
N LEU A 84 3.48 -0.32 14.97
CA LEU A 84 3.86 0.88 15.72
C LEU A 84 4.30 2.03 14.81
N GLY A 85 5.13 1.75 13.80
CA GLY A 85 5.58 2.76 12.85
C GLY A 85 4.44 3.33 12.01
N THR A 86 3.57 2.46 11.49
CA THR A 86 2.39 2.87 10.72
C THR A 86 1.38 3.63 11.58
N ALA A 87 1.14 3.23 12.83
CA ALA A 87 0.24 3.95 13.73
C ALA A 87 0.70 5.39 13.98
N ILE A 88 1.99 5.59 14.26
CA ILE A 88 2.57 6.93 14.43
C ILE A 88 2.46 7.74 13.13
N GLY A 89 2.80 7.13 11.99
CA GLY A 89 2.71 7.76 10.68
C GLY A 89 1.28 8.21 10.33
N VAL A 90 0.29 7.34 10.55
CA VAL A 90 -1.13 7.65 10.34
C VAL A 90 -1.60 8.73 11.30
N TRP A 91 -1.16 8.72 12.56
CA TRP A 91 -1.52 9.74 13.54
C TRP A 91 -0.99 11.14 13.15
N LEU A 92 0.24 11.22 12.64
CA LEU A 92 0.82 12.45 12.11
C LEU A 92 0.11 12.88 10.82
N GLY A 93 -0.12 11.94 9.90
CA GLY A 93 -0.79 12.18 8.63
C GLY A 93 -2.21 12.72 8.80
N LYS A 94 -3.02 12.11 9.68
CA LYS A 94 -4.37 12.62 9.99
C LYS A 94 -4.30 14.03 10.55
N SER A 95 -3.32 14.35 11.39
CA SER A 95 -3.19 15.67 12.02
C SER A 95 -2.94 16.75 10.96
N LEU A 96 -2.06 16.45 9.99
CA LEU A 96 -1.81 17.32 8.84
C LEU A 96 -3.05 17.49 7.97
N VAL A 97 -3.81 16.42 7.73
CA VAL A 97 -5.06 16.47 6.97
C VAL A 97 -6.11 17.33 7.69
N PHE A 98 -6.29 17.16 9.01
CA PHE A 98 -7.21 18.00 9.79
C PHE A 98 -6.81 19.48 9.79
N PHE A 99 -5.50 19.77 9.85
CA PHE A 99 -4.99 21.13 9.71
C PHE A 99 -5.35 21.73 8.34
N LEU A 100 -5.18 20.96 7.25
CA LEU A 100 -5.60 21.36 5.90
C LEU A 100 -7.11 21.53 5.77
N LEU A 101 -7.90 20.71 6.46
CA LEU A 101 -9.37 20.82 6.47
C LEU A 101 -9.81 22.13 7.11
N ALA A 102 -9.17 22.53 8.22
CA ALA A 102 -9.45 23.80 8.88
C ALA A 102 -9.19 25.02 7.97
N SER A 103 -8.27 24.89 7.01
CA SER A 103 -8.00 25.90 5.98
C SER A 103 -8.91 25.84 4.75
N GLY A 104 -9.83 24.87 4.65
CA GLY A 104 -10.78 24.72 3.54
C GLY A 104 -10.19 24.26 2.20
N ILE A 105 -8.86 24.08 2.11
CA ILE A 105 -8.15 23.70 0.87
C ILE A 105 -7.75 22.22 0.82
N ALA A 106 -8.12 21.43 1.84
CA ALA A 106 -7.73 20.02 1.95
C ALA A 106 -8.05 19.20 0.72
N GLU A 107 -9.26 19.31 0.19
CA GLU A 107 -9.70 18.48 -0.93
C GLU A 107 -8.83 18.71 -2.17
N THR A 108 -8.54 19.96 -2.51
CA THR A 108 -7.71 20.32 -3.65
C THR A 108 -6.26 19.84 -3.45
N VAL A 109 -5.69 20.09 -2.27
CA VAL A 109 -4.29 19.72 -1.99
C VAL A 109 -4.12 18.21 -1.98
N ILE A 110 -5.01 17.47 -1.31
CA ILE A 110 -4.97 16.00 -1.26
C ILE A 110 -5.13 15.42 -2.67
N ARG A 111 -6.05 15.97 -3.48
CA ARG A 111 -6.27 15.54 -4.86
C ARG A 111 -5.03 15.76 -5.73
N ILE A 112 -4.39 16.91 -5.64
CA ILE A 112 -3.16 17.20 -6.40
C ILE A 112 -2.02 16.27 -5.99
N ILE A 113 -1.80 16.11 -4.67
CA ILE A 113 -0.77 15.20 -4.15
C ILE A 113 -1.04 13.77 -4.61
N TYR A 114 -2.30 13.33 -4.57
CA TYR A 114 -2.71 12.00 -5.00
C TYR A 114 -2.43 11.77 -6.49
N ILE A 115 -2.78 12.73 -7.36
CA ILE A 115 -2.50 12.65 -8.80
C ILE A 115 -1.00 12.60 -9.07
N LEU A 116 -0.21 13.45 -8.40
CA LEU A 116 1.26 13.45 -8.53
C LEU A 116 1.88 12.12 -8.07
N LEU A 117 1.38 11.56 -6.96
CA LEU A 117 1.80 10.26 -6.44
C LEU A 117 1.50 9.16 -7.45
N LEU A 118 0.26 9.07 -7.95
CA LEU A 118 -0.12 8.07 -8.95
C LEU A 118 0.67 8.21 -10.25
N PHE A 119 0.91 9.44 -10.70
CA PHE A 119 1.71 9.70 -11.89
C PHE A 119 3.15 9.23 -11.70
N SER A 120 3.75 9.54 -10.54
CA SER A 120 5.09 9.07 -10.18
C SER A 120 5.17 7.54 -10.08
N LEU A 121 4.17 6.88 -9.47
CA LEU A 121 4.10 5.43 -9.41
C LEU A 121 3.94 4.79 -10.79
N SER A 122 3.10 5.37 -11.64
CA SER A 122 2.91 4.90 -13.02
C SER A 122 4.22 4.94 -13.81
N ILE A 123 4.92 6.08 -13.74
CA ILE A 123 6.24 6.26 -14.35
C ILE A 123 7.25 5.24 -13.79
N TYR A 124 7.30 5.10 -12.46
CA TYR A 124 8.22 4.16 -11.81
C TYR A 124 7.96 2.71 -12.25
N MET A 125 6.69 2.28 -12.30
CA MET A 125 6.32 0.94 -12.74
C MET A 125 6.63 0.72 -14.22
N ILE A 126 6.43 1.71 -15.08
CA ILE A 126 6.82 1.62 -16.49
C ILE A 126 8.33 1.48 -16.62
N TYR A 127 9.12 2.26 -15.87
CA TYR A 127 10.57 2.12 -15.86
C TYR A 127 11.01 0.74 -15.37
N ASP A 128 10.44 0.26 -14.26
CA ASP A 128 10.75 -1.07 -13.71
C ASP A 128 10.37 -2.18 -14.70
N TYR A 129 9.21 -2.07 -15.35
CA TYR A 129 8.75 -3.01 -16.37
C TYR A 129 9.64 -3.04 -17.62
N ILE A 130 10.06 -1.87 -18.13
CA ILE A 130 10.98 -1.79 -19.28
C ILE A 130 12.34 -2.39 -18.91
N ILE A 131 12.87 -2.09 -17.73
CA ILE A 131 14.13 -2.65 -17.22
C ILE A 131 14.01 -4.17 -17.05
N PHE A 132 12.86 -4.64 -16.56
CA PHE A 132 12.57 -6.06 -16.38
C PHE A 132 12.56 -6.83 -17.71
N ILE A 133 11.89 -6.32 -18.75
CA ILE A 133 11.87 -6.94 -20.08
C ILE A 133 13.25 -6.89 -20.76
N THR A 134 14.00 -5.80 -20.56
CA THR A 134 15.33 -5.63 -21.16
C THR A 134 16.38 -6.54 -20.49
N ARG A 135 16.08 -7.16 -19.33
CA ARG A 135 16.96 -8.13 -18.66
C ARG A 135 16.24 -9.48 -18.50
N PRO A 136 16.32 -10.40 -19.51
CA PRO A 136 15.48 -11.60 -19.55
C PRO A 136 15.74 -12.67 -18.48
N HIS A 137 16.63 -12.44 -17.51
CA HIS A 137 17.03 -13.40 -16.47
C HIS A 137 17.19 -12.72 -15.09
N VAL A 138 16.17 -11.98 -14.64
CA VAL A 138 16.17 -11.36 -13.28
C VAL A 138 15.07 -11.96 -12.39
N GLN A 139 14.65 -13.20 -12.61
CA GLN A 139 14.03 -13.99 -11.53
C GLN A 139 15.08 -14.46 -10.51
N LYS A 140 16.36 -14.46 -10.91
CA LYS A 140 17.52 -14.58 -10.02
C LYS A 140 17.86 -13.28 -9.26
N GLY A 141 17.18 -12.16 -9.56
CA GLY A 141 17.50 -10.84 -8.99
C GLY A 141 17.23 -10.70 -7.48
N ARG A 142 16.21 -11.37 -6.93
CA ARG A 142 15.98 -11.36 -5.48
C ARG A 142 16.95 -12.27 -4.73
N ALA A 143 17.25 -13.46 -5.28
CA ALA A 143 18.19 -14.42 -4.68
C ALA A 143 19.67 -14.02 -4.86
N ASP A 144 20.02 -13.29 -5.93
CA ASP A 144 21.38 -12.82 -6.19
C ASP A 144 21.66 -11.40 -5.65
N ALA A 145 20.65 -10.54 -5.45
CA ALA A 145 20.83 -9.26 -4.75
C ALA A 145 21.12 -9.47 -3.26
N GLU A 146 20.57 -10.54 -2.67
CA GLU A 146 20.90 -10.98 -1.31
C GLU A 146 22.35 -11.52 -1.21
N LYS A 147 22.87 -12.14 -2.28
CA LYS A 147 24.24 -12.70 -2.33
C LYS A 147 25.30 -11.71 -2.82
N ARG A 148 24.94 -10.70 -3.62
CA ARG A 148 25.82 -9.60 -4.06
C ARG A 148 25.62 -8.37 -3.19
N GLY A 149 26.02 -8.49 -1.92
CA GLY A 149 26.35 -7.28 -1.15
C GLY A 149 27.43 -6.50 -1.91
N THR A 150 27.08 -5.33 -2.45
CA THR A 150 28.07 -4.37 -2.97
C THR A 150 28.99 -3.95 -1.81
N ARG A 151 30.19 -3.43 -2.12
CA ARG A 151 31.17 -2.99 -1.10
C ARG A 151 30.55 -2.06 -0.04
N LEU A 152 29.49 -1.33 -0.41
CA LEU A 152 28.70 -0.48 0.47
C LEU A 152 27.84 -1.27 1.47
N SER A 153 27.13 -2.32 1.02
CA SER A 153 26.27 -3.16 1.86
C SER A 153 27.06 -3.88 2.96
N ARG A 154 28.30 -4.32 2.67
CA ARG A 154 29.21 -4.90 3.68
C ARG A 154 29.67 -3.88 4.73
N ARG A 155 29.82 -2.61 4.37
CA ARG A 155 30.16 -1.53 5.32
C ARG A 155 28.94 -1.08 6.14
N LEU A 156 27.76 -1.11 5.55
CA LEU A 156 26.52 -0.77 6.25
C LEU A 156 26.09 -1.87 7.24
N GLN A 157 26.32 -3.15 6.92
CA GLN A 157 26.13 -4.27 7.87
C GLN A 157 27.09 -4.26 9.07
N GLN A 158 28.18 -3.48 9.00
CA GLN A 158 29.08 -3.28 10.15
C GLN A 158 28.56 -2.20 11.11
N ILE A 159 27.58 -1.40 10.69
CA ILE A 159 26.93 -0.41 11.54
C ILE A 159 25.80 -1.13 12.29
N LYS A 160 26.12 -1.62 13.50
CA LYS A 160 25.12 -2.11 14.45
C LYS A 160 24.24 -0.93 14.89
N LEU A 161 23.03 -0.82 14.35
CA LEU A 161 22.03 0.12 14.84
C LEU A 161 21.21 -0.58 15.94
N PRO A 162 21.37 -0.24 17.24
CA PRO A 162 20.47 -0.73 18.28
C PRO A 162 19.06 -0.12 18.09
N PRO A 163 17.95 -0.84 18.36
CA PRO A 163 17.81 -2.15 19.00
C PRO A 163 17.74 -3.36 18.03
N MET A 164 18.49 -4.41 18.33
CA MET A 164 18.56 -5.63 17.49
C MET A 164 17.43 -6.63 17.78
N VAL A 165 16.61 -6.97 16.79
CA VAL A 165 15.49 -7.91 16.93
C VAL A 165 15.81 -9.22 16.21
N LYS A 166 15.73 -10.33 16.94
CA LYS A 166 15.90 -11.69 16.38
C LYS A 166 14.59 -12.16 15.76
N LEU A 167 14.63 -12.46 14.46
CA LEU A 167 13.51 -12.94 13.64
C LEU A 167 13.65 -14.45 13.37
N PRO A 168 13.08 -15.33 14.22
CA PRO A 168 13.36 -16.77 14.20
C PRO A 168 12.83 -17.51 12.97
N THR A 169 11.84 -16.96 12.25
CA THR A 169 11.19 -17.60 11.10
C THR A 169 11.71 -17.12 9.73
N SER A 170 12.49 -16.02 9.69
CA SER A 170 12.87 -15.34 8.44
C SER A 170 14.22 -15.78 7.85
N GLY A 171 15.01 -16.61 8.54
CA GLY A 171 16.39 -16.94 8.12
C GLY A 171 17.39 -15.76 8.20
N ILE A 172 16.94 -14.55 8.54
CA ILE A 172 17.76 -13.36 8.75
C ILE A 172 18.22 -13.35 10.21
N ARG A 173 19.53 -13.41 10.43
CA ARG A 173 20.11 -13.59 11.77
C ARG A 173 19.65 -12.49 12.75
N GLN A 174 19.75 -11.21 12.38
CA GLN A 174 19.39 -10.04 13.20
C GLN A 174 19.23 -8.79 12.30
N ILE A 175 18.28 -7.91 12.62
CA ILE A 175 18.27 -6.48 12.22
C ILE A 175 18.60 -5.70 13.48
#